data_AF-A0A3M3EJR3-F1
#
_entry.id   AF-A0A3M3EJR3-F1
#
_cell.length_a   1.000
_cell.length_b   1.000
_cell.length_c   1.000
_cell.angle_alpha   90.00
_cell.angle_beta   90.00
_cell.angle_gamma   90.00
#
_symmetry.space_group_name_H-M   'P 1'
#
loop_
_entity.id
_entity.type
_entity.pdbx_description
1 polymer ?
#
loop_
_entity_poly.entity_id
_entity_poly.type
_entity_poly.pdbx_seq_one_letter_code
_entity_poly.pdbx_strand_id
1 'polypeptide(L)' 'MLNNATSRTQSTQLGGIVLGNPNLNGAAATTILNEVNGGSPSQLRGYTEVAGQSAHVIVANPYGIT' A
#
# COMPACT_ATOMS: atom_id res chain seq x y z
N MET A 1 5.46 -1.17 -0.31
CA MET A 1 4.44 -2.13 -0.78
C MET A 1 3.22 -1.99 0.13
N LEU A 2 2.02 -2.03 -0.45
CA LEU A 2 0.74 -1.87 0.22
C LEU A 2 0.00 -3.22 0.13
N ASN A 3 -0.20 -3.88 1.27
CA ASN A 3 -0.80 -5.22 1.29
C ASN A 3 -2.34 -5.13 1.23
N ASN A 4 -2.90 -5.31 0.03
CA ASN A 4 -4.34 -5.35 -0.25
C ASN A 4 -4.84 -6.78 -0.57
N ALA A 5 -4.10 -7.82 -0.14
CA ALA A 5 -4.42 -9.20 -0.46
C ALA A 5 -5.44 -9.80 0.52
N THR A 6 -6.49 -10.44 0.00
CA THR A 6 -7.49 -11.18 0.79
C THR A 6 -7.28 -12.69 0.76
N SER A 7 -6.59 -13.20 -0.26
CA SER A 7 -6.16 -14.60 -0.34
C SER A 7 -5.11 -14.93 0.73
N ARG A 8 -5.03 -16.20 1.14
CA ARG A 8 -4.08 -16.67 2.16
C ARG A 8 -2.63 -16.30 1.82
N THR A 9 -2.26 -16.42 0.54
CA THR A 9 -0.96 -16.03 0.00
C THR A 9 -1.14 -15.25 -1.30
N GLN A 10 -0.21 -14.33 -1.57
CA GLN A 10 -0.19 -13.51 -2.78
C GLN A 10 1.25 -13.33 -3.27
N SER A 11 1.49 -13.58 -4.55
CA SER A 11 2.78 -13.25 -5.17
C SER A 11 2.84 -11.76 -5.51
N THR A 12 4.00 -11.15 -5.30
CA THR A 12 4.30 -9.73 -5.50
C THR A 12 5.61 -9.58 -6.26
N GLN A 13 5.74 -8.52 -7.04
CA GLN A 13 6.92 -8.22 -7.85
C GLN A 13 8.11 -7.76 -7.00
N LEU A 14 7.86 -6.99 -5.94
CA LEU A 14 8.92 -6.42 -5.10
C LEU A 14 9.16 -7.21 -3.81
N GLY A 15 8.16 -7.96 -3.32
CA GLY A 15 8.18 -8.60 -2.00
C GLY A 15 8.15 -10.14 -2.00
N GLY A 16 8.15 -10.79 -3.17
CA GLY A 16 7.98 -12.25 -3.25
C GLY A 16 6.57 -12.67 -2.83
N ILE A 17 6.44 -13.76 -2.06
CA ILE A 17 5.14 -14.22 -1.55
C ILE A 17 4.83 -13.57 -0.21
N VAL A 18 3.66 -12.91 -0.12
CA VAL A 18 3.14 -12.30 1.11
C VAL A 18 1.88 -13.02 1.60
N LEU A 19 1.59 -12.90 2.89
CA LEU A 19 0.33 -13.40 3.47
C LEU A 19 -0.80 -12.38 3.28
N GLY A 20 -2.03 -12.89 3.23
CA GLY A 20 -3.24 -12.05 3.19
C GLY A 20 -3.31 -11.09 4.37
N ASN A 21 -3.84 -9.90 4.14
CA ASN A 21 -4.00 -8.87 5.16
C ASN A 21 -5.27 -9.15 5.99
N PRO A 22 -5.15 -9.55 7.27
CA PRO A 22 -6.30 -9.89 8.09
C PRO A 22 -7.22 -8.69 8.37
N ASN A 23 -6.69 -7.46 8.25
CA ASN A 23 -7.48 -6.25 8.48
C ASN A 23 -8.54 -5.99 7.39
N LEU A 24 -8.47 -6.70 6.26
CA LEU A 24 -9.42 -6.56 5.15
C LEU A 24 -10.69 -7.39 5.34
N ASN A 25 -10.74 -8.33 6.29
CA ASN A 25 -11.91 -9.17 6.55
C ASN A 25 -12.54 -9.80 5.28
N GLY A 26 -11.70 -10.17 4.31
CA GLY A 26 -12.13 -10.75 3.03
C GLY A 26 -12.50 -9.76 1.93
N ALA A 27 -12.55 -8.45 2.21
CA ALA A 27 -12.86 -7.41 1.24
C ALA A 27 -11.68 -6.46 1.03
N ALA A 28 -11.12 -6.47 -0.17
CA ALA A 28 -9.99 -5.60 -0.51
C ALA A 28 -10.43 -4.14 -0.63
N ALA A 29 -9.52 -3.21 -0.31
CA ALA A 29 -9.74 -1.79 -0.47
C ALA A 29 -9.76 -1.40 -1.97
N THR A 30 -10.63 -0.46 -2.32
CA THR A 30 -10.66 0.16 -3.67
C THR A 30 -9.78 1.41 -3.74
N THR A 31 -9.48 2.00 -2.58
CA THR A 31 -8.61 3.17 -2.41
C THR A 31 -7.78 2.98 -1.15
N ILE A 32 -6.48 3.29 -1.24
CA ILE A 32 -5.53 3.25 -0.13
C ILE A 32 -4.99 4.66 0.05
N LEU A 33 -5.34 5.30 1.17
CA LEU A 33 -4.84 6.61 1.57
C LEU A 33 -3.71 6.43 2.59
N ASN A 34 -2.53 6.94 2.25
CA ASN A 34 -1.41 7.07 3.18
C ASN A 34 -1.22 8.55 3.50
N GLU A 35 -1.60 8.95 4.70
CA GLU A 35 -1.48 10.32 5.18
C GLU A 35 -0.28 10.44 6.13
N VAL A 36 0.62 11.38 5.84
CA VAL A 36 1.73 11.71 6.72
C VAL A 36 1.32 12.86 7.64
N ASN A 37 1.24 12.56 8.93
CA ASN A 37 0.90 13.53 9.98
C ASN A 37 2.12 14.08 10.74
N GLY A 38 3.32 13.56 10.47
CA GLY A 38 4.58 14.01 11.08
C GLY A 38 5.28 15.09 10.26
N GLY A 39 6.14 15.89 10.90
CA GLY A 39 6.75 17.12 10.33
C GLY A 39 7.83 16.95 9.24
N SER A 40 7.88 15.83 8.54
CA SER A 40 8.95 15.55 7.56
C SER A 40 8.39 15.28 6.16
N PRO A 41 9.05 15.75 5.09
CA PRO A 41 8.64 15.49 3.71
C PRO A 41 8.81 14.00 3.33
N SER A 42 8.02 13.54 2.36
CA SER A 42 8.10 12.18 1.82
C SER A 42 9.07 12.11 0.65
N GLN A 43 9.89 11.05 0.60
CA GLN A 43 10.77 10.76 -0.53
C GLN A 43 10.36 9.46 -1.20
N LEU A 44 9.91 9.52 -2.46
CA LEU A 44 9.46 8.36 -3.24
C LEU A 44 10.55 7.90 -4.20
N ARG A 45 11.59 7.25 -3.66
CA ARG A 45 12.79 6.85 -4.41
C ARG A 45 12.65 5.54 -5.21
N GLY A 46 11.44 5.01 -5.35
CA GLY A 46 11.20 3.73 -6.01
C GLY A 46 9.72 3.41 -6.18
N TYR A 47 9.45 2.28 -6.83
CA TYR A 47 8.08 1.84 -7.10
C TYR A 47 7.34 1.43 -5.83
N THR A 48 6.07 1.82 -5.76
CA THR A 48 5.13 1.32 -4.76
C THR A 48 4.20 0.30 -5.41
N GLU A 49 4.21 -0.93 -4.90
CA GLU A 49 3.34 -2.01 -5.34
C GLU A 49 2.13 -2.16 -4.42
N VAL A 50 0.96 -2.45 -5.00
CA VAL A 50 -0.23 -2.94 -4.30
C VAL A 50 -0.30 -4.46 -4.46
N ALA A 51 -0.16 -5.20 -3.37
CA ALA A 51 -0.30 -6.66 -3.40
C ALA A 51 -1.78 -7.05 -3.39
N GLY A 52 -2.18 -8.00 -4.26
CA GLY A 52 -3.56 -8.49 -4.31
C GLY A 52 -4.43 -7.69 -5.27
N GLN A 53 -5.64 -7.32 -4.84
CA GLN A 53 -6.55 -6.56 -5.69
C GLN A 53 -6.00 -5.14 -5.93
N SER A 54 -6.12 -4.65 -7.17
CA SER A 54 -5.74 -3.27 -7.51
C SER A 54 -6.59 -2.25 -6.74
N ALA A 55 -5.97 -1.11 -6.44
CA ALA A 55 -6.60 0.00 -5.74
C ALA A 55 -6.00 1.32 -6.21
N HIS A 56 -6.76 2.40 -6.11
CA HIS A 56 -6.21 3.75 -6.22
C HIS A 56 -5.31 4.04 -5.01
N VAL A 57 -4.10 4.55 -5.25
CA VAL A 57 -3.16 4.89 -4.18
C VAL A 57 -3.03 6.39 -4.09
N ILE A 58 -3.28 6.94 -2.91
CA ILE A 58 -3.11 8.35 -2.59
C ILE A 58 -2.06 8.47 -1.49
N VAL A 59 -1.07 9.34 -1.72
CA VAL A 59 -0.10 9.74 -0.70
C VAL A 59 -0.29 11.22 -0.44
N ALA A 60 -0.65 11.57 0.79
CA ALA A 60 -0.88 12.95 1.22
C ALA A 60 0.18 13.32 2.26
N ASN A 61 0.99 14.34 1.97
CA ASN A 61 1.95 14.89 2.92
C ASN A 61 1.98 16.42 2.79
N PRO A 62 1.51 17.18 3.81
CA PRO A 62 1.51 18.64 3.77
C PRO A 62 2.92 19.25 3.79
N TYR A 63 3.93 18.50 4.20
CA TYR A 63 5.34 18.93 4.23
C TYR A 63 6.07 18.71 2.90
N GLY A 64 5.40 18.11 1.91
CA GLY A 64 5.91 17.91 0.55
C GLY A 64 6.22 16.46 0.19
N ILE A 65 6.31 16.22 -1.12
CA ILE A 65 6.62 14.93 -1.74
C ILE A 65 7.69 15.17 -2.83
N THR A 66 8.78 14.39 -2.79
CA THR A 66 9.88 14.41 -3.78
C THR A 66 10.21 13.03 -4.29
#